data_AF-A0A5C8MQB2-F1
#
_entry.id   AF-A0A5C8MQB2-F1
#
_cell.length_a   1.000
_cell.length_b   1.000
_cell.length_c   1.000
_cell.angle_alpha   90.00
_cell.angle_beta   90.00
_cell.angle_gamma   90.00
#
_symmetry.space_group_name_H-M   'P 1'
#
loop_
_entity.id
_entity.type
_entity.pdbx_description
1 polymer ?
#
loop_
_entity_poly.entity_id
_entity_poly.type
_entity_poly.pdbx_seq_one_letter_code
_entity_poly.pdbx_strand_id
1 'polypeptide(L)'
;MDFSWAVGGAAIVNPFGEYIAGPVYNEDTIVYADCHANEIKAAKVVFDGLGHYSRPDAVQLLLHDHEQRNLLRSSKGLSYQDLENISESTEVPLEKLEKVLEKIEAKLSQN
;
A
#
# COMPACT_ATOMS: atom_id res chain seq x y z
N MET A 1 22.61 -18.27 22.74
CA MET A 1 21.82 -18.40 21.52
C MET A 1 22.76 -18.15 20.35
N ASP A 2 22.92 -19.12 19.46
CA ASP A 2 23.80 -19.00 18.29
C ASP A 2 23.04 -18.31 17.16
N PHE A 3 23.28 -17.00 16.99
CA PHE A 3 22.70 -16.21 15.89
C PHE A 3 23.63 -16.19 14.68
N SER A 4 23.90 -17.36 14.09
CA SER A 4 24.76 -17.48 12.90
C SER A 4 24.28 -16.65 11.70
N TRP A 5 23.02 -16.21 11.70
CA TRP A 5 22.40 -15.39 10.66
C TRP A 5 22.54 -13.87 10.89
N ALA A 6 22.99 -13.43 12.06
CA ALA A 6 23.12 -12.01 12.43
C ALA A 6 24.58 -11.55 12.41
N VAL A 7 25.33 -11.91 11.36
CA VAL A 7 26.77 -11.67 11.22
C VAL A 7 27.11 -10.40 10.42
N GLY A 8 26.13 -9.57 10.07
CA GLY A 8 26.29 -8.43 9.16
C GLY A 8 25.91 -8.78 7.72
N GLY A 9 26.65 -8.27 6.74
CA GLY A 9 26.43 -8.47 5.30
C GLY A 9 26.22 -7.18 4.52
N ALA A 10 26.61 -6.02 5.06
CA ALA A 10 26.51 -4.75 4.36
C ALA A 10 27.35 -4.77 3.08
N ALA A 11 26.74 -4.47 1.94
CA ALA A 11 27.37 -4.51 0.63
C ALA A 11 26.72 -3.50 -0.32
N ILE A 12 27.43 -3.16 -1.39
CA ILE A 12 26.94 -2.33 -2.49
C ILE A 12 27.07 -3.16 -3.76
N VAL A 13 25.98 -3.29 -4.51
CA VAL A 13 25.88 -4.11 -5.73
C VAL A 13 25.50 -3.22 -6.90
N ASN A 14 26.20 -3.35 -8.03
CA ASN A 14 25.91 -2.59 -9.24
C ASN A 14 24.65 -3.13 -9.97
N PRO A 15 24.12 -2.41 -10.97
CA PRO A 15 22.94 -2.84 -11.73
C PRO A 15 23.09 -4.17 -12.49
N PHE A 16 24.32 -4.66 -12.66
CA PHE A 16 24.61 -5.95 -13.30
C PHE A 16 24.64 -7.12 -12.31
N GLY A 17 24.47 -6.86 -11.01
CA GLY A 17 24.46 -7.87 -9.95
C GLY A 17 25.84 -8.16 -9.36
N GLU A 18 26.84 -7.33 -9.62
CA GLU A 18 28.21 -7.50 -9.11
C GLU A 18 28.42 -6.68 -7.84
N TYR A 19 29.10 -7.26 -6.85
CA TYR A 19 29.49 -6.55 -5.64
C TYR A 19 30.60 -5.54 -5.96
N ILE A 20 30.34 -4.25 -5.73
CA ILE A 20 31.33 -3.17 -5.88
C ILE A 20 31.90 -2.69 -4.54
N ALA A 21 31.26 -3.09 -3.43
CA ALA A 21 31.85 -3.02 -2.09
C ALA A 21 31.16 -4.01 -1.14
N GLY A 22 31.88 -4.50 -0.11
CA GLY A 22 31.39 -5.57 0.76
C GLY A 22 31.27 -6.94 0.03
N PRO A 23 30.53 -7.92 0.57
CA PRO A 23 29.79 -7.89 1.85
C PRO A 23 30.72 -7.91 3.07
N VAL A 24 30.41 -7.09 4.07
CA VAL A 24 31.18 -7.06 5.33
C VAL A 24 30.47 -7.85 6.41
N TYR A 25 31.20 -8.77 7.05
CA TYR A 25 30.70 -9.60 8.14
C TYR A 25 31.56 -9.44 9.40
N ASN A 26 30.94 -9.53 10.57
CA ASN A 26 31.57 -9.51 11.89
C ASN A 26 32.49 -8.30 12.15
N GLU A 27 32.23 -7.19 11.47
CA GLU A 27 33.05 -5.99 11.53
C GLU A 27 32.15 -4.75 11.55
N ASP A 28 32.47 -3.80 12.43
CA ASP A 28 31.87 -2.48 12.46
C ASP A 28 32.68 -1.57 11.52
N THR A 29 32.10 -1.24 10.36
CA THR A 29 32.78 -0.46 9.33
C THR A 29 31.79 0.34 8.48
N ILE A 30 32.31 1.33 7.78
CA ILE A 30 31.55 2.09 6.78
C ILE A 30 31.97 1.63 5.39
N VAL A 31 31.00 1.17 4.60
CA VAL A 31 31.20 0.70 3.23
C VAL A 31 31.00 1.86 2.25
N TYR A 32 32.00 2.12 1.40
CA TYR A 32 31.98 3.16 0.37
C TYR A 32 32.19 2.54 -1.02
N ALA A 33 31.53 3.11 -2.04
CA ALA A 33 31.77 2.79 -3.44
C ALA A 33 31.44 4.00 -4.32
N ASP A 34 32.11 4.11 -5.46
CA ASP A 34 31.73 5.03 -6.53
C ASP A 34 30.62 4.41 -7.38
N CYS A 35 29.48 5.09 -7.48
CA CYS A 35 28.32 4.61 -8.21
C CYS A 35 28.05 5.49 -9.44
N HIS A 36 28.14 4.89 -10.63
CA HIS A 36 27.94 5.61 -11.89
C HIS A 36 26.51 5.41 -12.43
N ALA A 37 25.72 6.48 -12.45
CA ALA A 37 24.29 6.43 -12.83
C ALA A 37 24.04 6.00 -14.29
N ASN A 38 25.02 6.12 -15.17
CA ASN A 38 24.95 5.65 -16.56
C ASN A 38 24.85 4.13 -16.67
N GLU A 39 25.36 3.37 -15.69
CA GLU A 39 25.25 1.90 -15.66
C GLU A 39 23.80 1.43 -15.62
N ILE A 40 22.91 2.19 -14.99
CA ILE A 40 21.46 1.89 -14.95
C ILE A 40 20.89 1.84 -16.37
N LYS A 41 21.31 2.78 -17.24
CA LYS A 41 20.85 2.82 -18.63
C LYS A 41 21.36 1.60 -19.40
N ALA A 42 22.62 1.23 -19.20
CA ALA A 42 23.22 0.07 -19.85
C ALA A 42 22.52 -1.24 -19.41
N ALA A 43 22.28 -1.43 -18.12
CA ALA A 43 21.55 -2.58 -17.59
C ALA A 43 20.13 -2.67 -18.16
N LYS A 44 19.42 -1.53 -18.28
CA LYS A 44 18.09 -1.46 -18.90
C LYS A 44 18.08 -1.78 -20.40
N VAL A 45 19.14 -1.45 -21.14
CA VAL A 45 19.26 -1.86 -22.55
C VAL A 45 19.35 -3.39 -22.67
N VAL A 46 20.05 -4.04 -21.74
CA VAL A 46 20.17 -5.51 -21.71
C VAL A 46 18.86 -6.16 -21.24
N PHE A 47 18.22 -5.61 -20.21
CA PHE A 47 16.98 -6.15 -19.66
C PHE A 47 16.07 -5.06 -19.08
N ASP A 48 14.90 -4.88 -19.69
CA ASP A 48 13.89 -3.92 -19.23
C ASP A 48 12.52 -4.58 -18.97
N GLY A 49 12.39 -5.18 -17.78
CA GLY A 49 11.16 -5.88 -17.38
C GLY A 49 9.91 -5.00 -17.24
N LEU A 50 10.06 -3.69 -17.04
CA LEU A 50 8.92 -2.75 -16.94
C LEU A 50 8.61 -2.03 -18.26
N GLY A 51 9.41 -2.24 -19.31
CA GLY A 51 9.21 -1.62 -20.62
C GLY A 51 9.09 -2.66 -21.72
N HIS A 52 10.13 -2.85 -22.54
CA HIS A 52 10.07 -3.69 -23.75
C HIS A 52 9.69 -5.15 -23.49
N TYR A 53 10.04 -5.69 -22.32
CA TYR A 53 9.67 -7.04 -21.92
C TYR A 53 8.40 -7.11 -21.07
N SER A 54 7.74 -5.96 -20.82
CA SER A 54 6.46 -5.96 -20.12
C SER A 54 5.37 -6.60 -20.99
N ARG A 55 4.50 -7.37 -20.33
CA ARG A 55 3.34 -8.04 -20.95
C ARG A 55 2.07 -7.65 -20.20
N PRO A 56 1.59 -6.41 -20.35
CA PRO A 56 0.38 -5.94 -19.67
C PRO A 56 -0.87 -6.71 -20.11
N ASP A 57 -0.84 -7.42 -21.24
CA ASP A 57 -1.88 -8.34 -21.67
C ASP A 57 -1.89 -9.66 -20.87
N ALA A 58 -0.77 -10.06 -20.27
CA ALA A 58 -0.66 -11.28 -19.47
C ALA A 58 -0.84 -11.01 -17.97
N VAL A 59 -0.15 -9.98 -17.43
CA VAL A 59 -0.17 -9.65 -16.00
C VAL A 59 -0.21 -8.14 -15.84
N GLN A 60 -1.09 -7.67 -14.96
CA GLN A 60 -1.16 -6.27 -14.52
C GLN A 60 -1.10 -6.21 -13.00
N LEU A 61 -0.36 -5.23 -12.46
CA LEU A 61 -0.34 -4.92 -11.04
C LEU A 61 -1.28 -3.74 -10.77
N LEU A 62 -2.34 -3.96 -9.99
CA LEU A 62 -3.25 -2.90 -9.55
C LEU A 62 -2.81 -2.40 -8.18
N LEU A 63 -2.41 -1.12 -8.12
CA LEU A 63 -2.02 -0.47 -6.87
C LEU A 63 -3.18 0.35 -6.31
N HIS A 64 -3.55 0.09 -5.06
CA HIS A 64 -4.46 0.93 -4.29
C HIS A 64 -3.64 1.73 -3.27
N ASP A 65 -3.31 2.98 -3.59
CA ASP A 65 -2.43 3.83 -2.77
C ASP A 65 -3.18 4.64 -1.69
N HIS A 66 -4.48 4.42 -1.55
CA HIS A 66 -5.32 5.08 -0.56
C HIS A 66 -5.60 4.17 0.64
N GLU A 67 -5.74 4.80 1.81
CA GLU A 67 -6.13 4.11 3.05
C GLU A 67 -7.46 3.38 2.83
N GLN A 68 -7.43 2.05 2.85
CA GLN A 68 -8.62 1.22 2.77
C GLN A 68 -9.34 1.28 4.12
N ARG A 69 -10.29 2.20 4.27
CA ARG A 69 -11.12 2.28 5.48
C ARG A 69 -12.27 1.29 5.38
N ASN A 70 -12.16 0.20 6.12
CA ASN A 70 -13.23 -0.80 6.25
C ASN A 70 -14.48 -0.27 6.98
N LEU A 71 -14.44 0.96 7.52
CA LEU A 71 -15.53 1.59 8.25
C LEU A 71 -15.74 3.03 7.74
N LEU A 72 -16.88 3.29 7.11
CA LEU A 72 -17.39 4.64 6.92
C LEU A 72 -17.99 5.11 8.26
N ARG A 73 -17.28 5.92 9.03
CA ARG A 73 -17.92 6.69 10.12
C ARG A 73 -18.80 7.75 9.46
N SER A 74 -20.10 7.49 9.36
CA SER A 74 -21.06 8.55 9.03
C SER A 74 -21.17 9.48 10.23
N SER A 75 -20.36 10.55 10.24
CA SER A 75 -20.55 11.68 11.18
C SER A 75 -21.50 12.74 10.60
N LYS A 76 -21.98 12.57 9.37
CA LYS A 76 -23.07 13.38 8.82
C LYS A 76 -24.39 12.67 9.09
N GLY A 77 -25.34 13.36 9.71
CA GLY A 77 -26.73 12.92 9.73
C GLY A 77 -27.21 12.72 8.29
N LEU A 78 -27.91 11.63 8.03
CA LEU A 78 -28.56 11.39 6.74
C LEU A 78 -29.60 12.48 6.53
N SER A 79 -29.58 13.14 5.38
CA SER A 79 -30.66 14.08 5.05
C SER A 79 -31.95 13.31 4.78
N TYR A 80 -33.10 13.99 4.87
CA TYR A 80 -34.40 13.39 4.54
C TYR A 80 -34.40 12.80 3.13
N GLN A 81 -33.75 13.48 2.17
CA GLN A 81 -33.63 13.00 0.80
C GLN A 81 -32.82 11.71 0.69
N ASP A 82 -31.80 11.55 1.54
CA ASP A 82 -31.01 10.32 1.59
C ASP A 82 -31.84 9.16 2.15
N LEU A 83 -32.71 9.43 3.13
CA LEU A 83 -33.62 8.42 3.71
C LEU A 83 -34.71 8.00 2.72
N GLU A 84 -35.25 8.93 1.93
CA GLU A 84 -36.24 8.66 0.89
C GLU A 84 -35.66 7.74 -0.20
N ASN A 85 -34.48 8.08 -0.72
CA ASN A 85 -33.78 7.25 -1.71
C ASN A 85 -33.45 5.83 -1.19
N ILE A 86 -33.12 5.71 0.10
CA ILE A 86 -32.88 4.41 0.74
C ILE A 86 -34.18 3.62 0.92
N SER A 87 -35.27 4.29 1.33
CA SER A 87 -36.61 3.69 1.46
C SER A 87 -37.08 3.08 0.14
N GLU A 88 -36.90 3.81 -0.97
CA GLU A 88 -37.29 3.36 -2.30
C GLU A 88 -36.44 2.18 -2.81
N SER A 89 -35.12 2.24 -2.60
CA SER A 89 -34.20 1.20 -3.09
C SER A 89 -34.24 -0.10 -2.28
N THR A 90 -34.60 -0.04 -1.00
CA THR A 90 -34.60 -1.19 -0.08
C THR A 90 -36.00 -1.72 0.26
N GLU A 91 -37.05 -1.09 -0.27
CA GLU A 91 -38.47 -1.37 0.03
C GLU A 91 -38.82 -1.30 1.52
N VAL A 92 -37.99 -0.62 2.33
CA VAL A 92 -38.20 -0.46 3.77
C VAL A 92 -38.99 0.82 4.03
N PRO A 93 -40.08 0.80 4.82
CA PRO A 93 -40.83 2.01 5.15
C PRO A 93 -39.98 3.08 5.83
N LEU A 94 -40.13 4.33 5.40
CA LEU A 94 -39.37 5.50 5.88
C LEU A 94 -39.43 5.67 7.41
N GLU A 95 -40.60 5.44 8.00
CA GLU A 95 -40.82 5.47 9.46
C GLU A 95 -39.88 4.53 10.25
N LYS A 96 -39.51 3.39 9.64
CA LYS A 96 -38.62 2.41 10.27
C LYS A 96 -37.17 2.88 10.21
N LEU A 97 -36.79 3.57 9.12
CA LEU A 97 -35.45 4.13 8.95
C LEU A 97 -35.23 5.33 9.89
N GLU A 98 -36.23 6.21 10.03
CA GLU A 98 -36.19 7.34 10.97
C GLU A 98 -35.99 6.87 12.42
N LYS A 99 -36.76 5.87 12.87
CA LYS A 99 -36.61 5.29 14.23
C LYS A 99 -35.23 4.66 14.47
N VAL A 100 -34.61 4.10 13.43
CA VAL A 100 -33.26 3.53 13.53
C VAL A 100 -32.23 4.64 13.63
N LEU A 101 -32.38 5.70 12.84
CA LEU A 101 -31.51 6.87 12.90
C LEU A 101 -31.56 7.54 14.28
N GLU A 102 -32.76 7.78 14.83
CA GLU A 102 -32.93 8.32 16.19
C GLU A 102 -32.24 7.46 17.26
N LYS A 103 -32.34 6.12 17.15
CA LYS A 103 -31.67 5.19 18.08
C LYS A 103 -30.16 5.24 17.95
N ILE A 104 -29.64 5.44 16.74
CA ILE A 104 -28.21 5.57 16.49
C ILE A 104 -27.69 6.89 17.05
N GLU A 105 -28.40 8.01 16.80
CA GLU A 105 -28.06 9.33 17.34
C GLU A 105 -28.09 9.35 18.87
N ALA A 106 -29.11 8.75 19.49
CA ALA A 106 -29.19 8.62 20.95
C ALA A 106 -28.00 7.84 21.52
N LYS A 107 -27.57 6.75 20.87
CA LYS A 107 -26.39 5.98 21.29
C LYS A 107 -25.07 6.73 21.08
N LEU A 108 -24.99 7.56 20.03
CA LEU A 108 -23.82 8.40 19.76
C LEU A 108 -23.70 9.55 20.79
N SER A 109 -24.81 10.07 21.30
CA SER A 109 -24.83 11.12 22.34
C SER A 109 -24.51 10.65 23.77
N GLN A 110 -24.45 9.34 24.01
CA GLN A 110 -24.17 8.73 25.33
C GLN A 110 -22.74 8.21 25.50
N ASN A 111 -21.87 8.43 24.52
CA ASN A 111 -20.41 8.23 24.61
C ASN A 111 -19.70 9.58 24.59
#